data_AF-A0A948HGS7-F1
#
_entry.id   AF-A0A948HGS7-F1
#
_cell.length_a   1.000
_cell.length_b   1.000
_cell.length_c   1.000
_cell.angle_alpha   90.00
_cell.angle_beta   90.00
_cell.angle_gamma   90.00
#
_symmetry.space_group_name_H-M   'P 1'
#
loop_
_entity.id
_entity.type
_entity.pdbx_description
1 polymer ?
#
loop_
_entity_poly.entity_id
_entity_poly.type
_entity_poly.pdbx_seq_one_letter_code
_entity_poly.pdbx_strand_id
1 'polypeptide(L)'
;MDVKLDSLIAKIKKDGIEEARKASREITEQAQKQASEIIALARKQAEAIVFQAKEEAGKVKFNGESSLRQAARDLLLTLKVEISSLLESLIKQRVSRELEPDFLQKLIIKIVEAWTDKKDAVLEVLVSKQDKIKLESLLQSELKAKAKEKVEIKINPAIDKGFRIGLKGEDLHYDFTEETLSDTFKQFLNPAIAAMLDAK
;
A
#
# COMPACT_ATOMS: atom_id res chain seq x y z
N MET A 1 87.39 2.87 -71.67
CA MET A 1 86.07 3.51 -71.43
C MET A 1 85.32 2.83 -70.27
N ASP A 2 85.76 1.65 -69.82
CA ASP A 2 85.15 0.85 -68.74
C ASP A 2 85.12 1.53 -67.36
N VAL A 3 86.20 2.22 -66.96
CA VAL A 3 86.29 2.89 -65.65
C VAL A 3 85.20 3.95 -65.43
N LYS A 4 84.72 4.60 -66.51
CA LYS A 4 83.63 5.58 -66.42
C LYS A 4 82.27 4.91 -66.29
N LEU A 5 82.06 3.77 -66.93
CA LEU A 5 80.81 3.00 -66.87
C LEU A 5 80.61 2.38 -65.48
N ASP A 6 81.66 1.79 -64.91
CA ASP A 6 81.62 1.21 -63.56
C ASP A 6 81.33 2.27 -62.48
N SER A 7 81.89 3.47 -62.64
CA SER A 7 81.61 4.60 -61.73
C SER A 7 80.15 5.08 -61.80
N LEU A 8 79.55 5.06 -63.00
CA LEU A 8 78.15 5.41 -63.22
C LEU A 8 77.21 4.36 -62.64
N ILE A 9 77.51 3.07 -62.83
CA ILE A 9 76.75 1.96 -62.25
C ILE A 9 76.82 2.00 -60.72
N ALA A 10 78.01 2.23 -60.15
CA ALA A 10 78.19 2.37 -58.71
C ALA A 10 77.38 3.54 -58.13
N LYS A 11 77.34 4.67 -58.85
CA LYS A 11 76.56 5.85 -58.44
C LYS A 11 75.06 5.60 -58.51
N ILE A 12 74.54 5.03 -59.62
CA ILE A 12 73.13 4.66 -59.76
C ILE A 12 72.70 3.66 -58.66
N LYS A 13 73.56 2.69 -58.36
CA LYS A 13 73.28 1.69 -57.31
C LYS A 13 73.26 2.33 -55.93
N LYS A 14 74.16 3.28 -55.65
CA LYS A 14 74.20 4.03 -54.39
C LYS A 14 72.96 4.93 -54.24
N ASP A 15 72.65 5.71 -55.26
CA ASP A 15 71.50 6.63 -55.27
C ASP A 15 70.17 5.84 -55.14
N GLY A 16 70.05 4.71 -55.84
CA GLY A 16 68.89 3.81 -55.71
C GLY A 16 68.75 3.17 -54.33
N ILE A 17 69.86 2.81 -53.67
CA ILE A 17 69.85 2.28 -52.30
C ILE A 17 69.50 3.38 -51.29
N GLU A 18 70.00 4.61 -51.46
CA GLU A 18 69.65 5.73 -50.59
C GLU A 18 68.17 6.09 -50.70
N GLU A 19 67.62 6.16 -51.92
CA GLU A 19 66.22 6.50 -52.11
C GLU A 19 65.28 5.38 -51.60
N ALA A 20 65.64 4.11 -51.80
CA ALA A 20 64.92 2.98 -51.23
C ALA A 20 64.96 2.98 -49.69
N ARG A 21 66.09 3.36 -49.08
CA ARG A 21 66.21 3.51 -47.62
C ARG A 21 65.41 4.69 -47.09
N LYS A 22 65.30 5.77 -47.87
CA LYS A 22 64.48 6.93 -47.51
C LYS A 22 62.98 6.58 -47.55
N ALA A 23 62.51 5.98 -48.65
CA ALA A 23 61.13 5.52 -48.77
C ALA A 23 60.77 4.48 -47.70
N SER A 24 61.67 3.54 -47.38
CA SER A 24 61.44 2.56 -46.31
C SER A 24 61.31 3.22 -44.93
N ARG A 25 62.09 4.27 -44.66
CA ARG A 25 61.99 5.04 -43.41
C ARG A 25 60.67 5.79 -43.33
N GLU A 26 60.26 6.46 -44.40
CA GLU A 26 58.97 7.16 -44.49
C GLU A 26 57.79 6.20 -44.27
N ILE A 27 57.79 5.02 -44.89
CA ILE A 27 56.77 3.98 -44.68
C ILE A 27 56.73 3.53 -43.21
N THR A 28 57.90 3.31 -42.60
CA THR A 28 57.99 2.85 -41.22
C THR A 28 57.50 3.91 -40.24
N GLU A 29 57.88 5.18 -40.44
CA GLU A 29 57.40 6.30 -39.64
C GLU A 29 55.89 6.48 -39.78
N GLN A 30 55.35 6.37 -40.98
CA GLN A 30 53.91 6.49 -41.21
C GLN A 30 53.13 5.33 -40.58
N ALA A 31 53.63 4.10 -40.68
CA ALA A 31 53.06 2.94 -40.01
C ALA A 31 53.09 3.08 -38.47
N GLN A 32 54.20 3.56 -37.91
CA GLN A 32 54.31 3.82 -36.47
C GLN A 32 53.32 4.92 -36.02
N LYS A 33 53.16 5.98 -36.81
CA LYS A 33 52.19 7.04 -36.53
C LYS A 33 50.76 6.49 -36.55
N GLN A 34 50.37 5.75 -37.59
CA GLN A 34 49.04 5.12 -37.66
C GLN A 34 48.79 4.15 -36.51
N ALA A 35 49.79 3.33 -36.15
CA ALA A 35 49.68 2.43 -35.00
C ALA A 35 49.46 3.21 -33.69
N SER A 36 50.17 4.33 -33.50
CA SER A 36 49.99 5.19 -32.32
C SER A 36 48.60 5.83 -32.27
N GLU A 37 48.06 6.26 -33.41
CA GLU A 37 46.72 6.82 -33.53
C GLU A 37 45.63 5.78 -33.23
N ILE A 38 45.78 4.55 -33.75
CA ILE A 38 44.87 3.43 -33.46
C ILE A 38 44.88 3.11 -31.96
N ILE A 39 46.05 3.03 -31.33
CA ILE A 39 46.15 2.75 -29.89
C ILE A 39 45.53 3.90 -29.07
N ALA A 40 45.76 5.15 -29.45
CA ALA A 40 45.17 6.30 -28.77
C ALA A 40 43.64 6.30 -28.88
N LEU A 41 43.09 6.00 -30.07
CA LEU A 41 41.65 5.89 -30.29
C LEU A 41 41.05 4.74 -29.47
N ALA A 42 41.70 3.57 -29.48
CA ALA A 42 41.26 2.41 -28.72
C ALA A 42 41.25 2.67 -27.22
N ARG A 43 42.27 3.36 -26.68
CA ARG A 43 42.31 3.78 -25.27
C ARG A 43 41.18 4.74 -24.93
N LYS A 44 40.95 5.75 -25.77
CA LYS A 44 39.85 6.70 -25.59
C LYS A 44 38.48 6.01 -25.60
N GLN A 45 38.27 5.06 -26.50
CA GLN A 45 37.04 4.26 -26.56
C GLN A 45 36.89 3.39 -25.31
N ALA A 46 37.96 2.72 -24.86
CA ALA A 46 37.93 1.92 -23.65
C ALA A 46 37.60 2.76 -22.40
N GLU A 47 38.21 3.94 -22.26
CA GLU A 47 37.90 4.88 -21.19
C GLU A 47 36.44 5.34 -21.24
N ALA A 48 35.91 5.65 -22.43
CA ALA A 48 34.51 6.03 -22.61
C ALA A 48 33.55 4.90 -22.21
N ILE A 49 33.84 3.65 -22.62
CA ILE A 49 33.04 2.48 -22.26
C ILE A 49 33.04 2.27 -20.74
N VAL A 50 34.22 2.35 -20.11
CA VAL A 50 34.34 2.18 -18.64
C VAL A 50 33.61 3.30 -17.90
N PHE A 51 33.69 4.54 -18.41
CA PHE A 51 32.96 5.67 -17.84
C PHE A 51 31.43 5.46 -17.93
N GLN A 52 30.92 5.12 -19.12
CA GLN A 52 29.50 4.84 -19.32
C GLN A 52 29.00 3.68 -18.45
N ALA A 53 29.76 2.59 -18.38
CA ALA A 53 29.43 1.44 -17.54
C ALA A 53 29.35 1.82 -16.04
N LYS A 54 30.24 2.70 -15.56
CA LYS A 54 30.19 3.21 -14.17
C LYS A 54 28.97 4.10 -13.93
N GLU A 55 28.64 4.96 -14.89
CA GLU A 55 27.46 5.83 -14.79
C GLU A 55 26.16 5.01 -14.75
N GLU A 56 26.03 4.02 -15.65
CA GLU A 56 24.89 3.11 -15.70
C GLU A 56 24.79 2.27 -14.42
N ALA A 57 25.91 1.71 -13.94
CA ALA A 57 25.94 0.98 -12.68
C ALA A 57 25.49 1.85 -11.49
N GLY A 58 25.90 3.13 -11.47
CA GLY A 58 25.45 4.12 -10.50
C GLY A 58 23.94 4.36 -10.55
N LYS A 59 23.38 4.54 -11.76
CA LYS A 59 21.94 4.69 -11.98
C LYS A 59 21.15 3.47 -11.54
N VAL A 60 21.60 2.27 -11.92
CA VAL A 60 20.95 1.00 -11.53
C VAL A 60 20.95 0.84 -10.02
N LYS A 61 22.07 1.12 -9.35
CA LYS A 61 22.16 1.07 -7.88
C LYS A 61 21.20 2.06 -7.22
N PHE A 62 21.23 3.33 -7.64
CA PHE A 62 20.35 4.36 -7.11
C PHE A 62 18.87 4.00 -7.28
N ASN A 63 18.49 3.56 -8.49
CA ASN A 63 17.14 3.13 -8.79
C ASN A 63 16.74 1.91 -7.96
N GLY A 64 17.62 0.91 -7.84
CA GLY A 64 17.38 -0.28 -7.03
C GLY A 64 17.15 0.04 -5.55
N GLU A 65 17.98 0.90 -4.97
CA GLU A 65 17.81 1.36 -3.58
C GLU A 65 16.50 2.14 -3.38
N SER A 66 16.12 2.99 -4.35
CA SER A 66 14.87 3.75 -4.30
C SER A 66 13.65 2.82 -4.37
N SER A 67 13.66 1.88 -5.32
CA SER A 67 12.62 0.86 -5.48
C SER A 67 12.47 -0.02 -4.24
N LEU A 68 13.59 -0.41 -3.62
CA LEU A 68 13.55 -1.20 -2.38
C LEU A 68 12.93 -0.41 -1.22
N ARG A 69 13.26 0.88 -1.08
CA ARG A 69 12.64 1.75 -0.07
C ARG A 69 11.15 1.93 -0.33
N GLN A 70 10.74 2.03 -1.58
CA GLN A 70 9.33 2.09 -1.95
C GLN A 70 8.60 0.81 -1.58
N ALA A 71 9.13 -0.35 -1.98
CA ALA A 71 8.55 -1.65 -1.64
C ALA A 71 8.43 -1.85 -0.12
N ALA A 72 9.42 -1.40 0.66
CA ALA A 72 9.36 -1.46 2.12
C ALA A 72 8.24 -0.58 2.70
N ARG A 73 8.04 0.64 2.16
CA ARG A 73 6.93 1.51 2.58
C ARG A 73 5.59 0.90 2.21
N ASP A 74 5.47 0.40 0.99
CA ASP A 74 4.23 -0.21 0.50
C ASP A 74 3.86 -1.43 1.34
N LEU A 75 4.83 -2.29 1.67
CA LEU A 75 4.63 -3.43 2.57
C LEU A 75 4.10 -2.99 3.94
N LEU A 76 4.69 -1.96 4.55
CA LEU A 76 4.23 -1.45 5.84
C LEU A 76 2.81 -0.89 5.76
N LEU A 77 2.48 -0.16 4.69
CA LEU A 77 1.14 0.38 4.48
C LEU A 77 0.12 -0.73 4.29
N THR A 78 0.41 -1.73 3.44
CA THR A 78 -0.45 -2.89 3.24
C THR A 78 -0.67 -3.65 4.55
N LEU A 79 0.39 -3.87 5.34
CA LEU A 79 0.27 -4.54 6.63
C LEU A 79 -0.66 -3.79 7.59
N LYS A 80 -0.59 -2.45 7.64
CA LYS A 80 -1.48 -1.63 8.48
C LYS A 80 -2.94 -1.74 8.05
N VAL A 81 -3.20 -1.77 6.74
CA VAL A 81 -4.55 -1.96 6.21
C VAL A 81 -5.10 -3.34 6.56
N GLU A 82 -4.29 -4.39 6.39
CA GLU A 82 -4.67 -5.77 6.71
C GLU A 82 -4.97 -5.97 8.20
N ILE A 83 -4.13 -5.41 9.09
CA ILE A 83 -4.37 -5.48 10.53
C ILE A 83 -5.66 -4.76 10.91
N SER A 84 -5.89 -3.56 10.37
CA SER A 84 -7.14 -2.82 10.61
C SER A 84 -8.36 -3.63 10.14
N SER A 85 -8.31 -4.18 8.92
CA SER A 85 -9.37 -5.01 8.34
C SER A 85 -9.69 -6.25 9.19
N LEU A 86 -8.65 -6.96 9.64
CA LEU A 86 -8.80 -8.11 10.54
C LEU A 86 -9.53 -7.73 11.82
N LEU A 87 -9.16 -6.58 12.41
CA LEU A 87 -9.71 -6.11 13.66
C LEU A 87 -11.16 -5.64 13.51
N GLU A 88 -11.48 -4.97 12.40
CA GLU A 88 -12.85 -4.63 12.03
C GLU A 88 -13.75 -5.87 11.91
N SER A 89 -13.23 -6.93 11.27
CA SER A 89 -13.93 -8.21 11.15
C SER A 89 -14.16 -8.85 12.53
N LEU A 90 -13.15 -8.85 13.40
CA LEU A 90 -13.26 -9.36 14.77
C LEU A 90 -14.27 -8.59 15.62
N ILE A 91 -14.29 -7.26 15.52
CA ILE A 91 -15.28 -6.41 16.20
C ILE A 91 -16.68 -6.79 15.73
N LYS A 92 -16.91 -6.81 14.41
CA LYS A 92 -18.23 -7.14 13.85
C LYS A 92 -18.69 -8.53 14.29
N GLN A 93 -17.82 -9.52 14.20
CA GLN A 93 -18.11 -10.88 14.64
C GLN A 93 -18.44 -10.94 16.14
N ARG A 94 -17.71 -10.18 16.98
CA ARG A 94 -17.97 -10.16 18.42
C ARG A 94 -19.29 -9.47 18.75
N VAL A 95 -19.55 -8.30 18.16
CA VAL A 95 -20.83 -7.58 18.30
C VAL A 95 -21.99 -8.51 17.88
N SER A 96 -21.88 -9.16 16.73
CA SER A 96 -22.89 -10.09 16.22
C SER A 96 -23.24 -11.22 17.19
N ARG A 97 -22.24 -11.73 17.92
CA ARG A 97 -22.39 -12.81 18.91
C ARG A 97 -22.96 -12.35 20.24
N GLU A 98 -22.74 -11.09 20.61
CA GLU A 98 -23.25 -10.55 21.88
C GLU A 98 -24.67 -9.97 21.71
N LEU A 99 -25.09 -9.60 20.50
CA LEU A 99 -26.45 -9.17 20.17
C LEU A 99 -27.46 -10.34 20.10
N GLU A 100 -27.37 -11.27 21.04
CA GLU A 100 -28.36 -12.33 21.22
C GLU A 100 -29.62 -11.79 21.94
N PRO A 101 -30.80 -12.42 21.75
CA PRO A 101 -32.08 -11.91 22.26
C PRO A 101 -32.09 -11.55 23.76
N ASP A 102 -31.39 -12.31 24.61
CA ASP A 102 -31.32 -12.06 26.05
C ASP A 102 -30.55 -10.76 26.39
N PHE A 103 -29.49 -10.45 25.65
CA PHE A 103 -28.75 -9.21 25.84
C PHE A 103 -29.55 -8.02 25.32
N LEU A 104 -30.17 -8.17 24.14
CA LEU A 104 -31.05 -7.16 23.57
C LEU A 104 -32.21 -6.83 24.52
N GLN A 105 -32.86 -7.84 25.09
CA GLN A 105 -33.91 -7.68 26.10
C GLN A 105 -33.43 -6.83 27.28
N LYS A 106 -32.30 -7.21 27.91
CA LYS A 106 -31.74 -6.46 29.05
C LYS A 106 -31.42 -5.02 28.69
N LEU A 107 -30.91 -4.78 27.48
CA LEU A 107 -30.58 -3.44 27.01
C LEU A 107 -31.85 -2.61 26.81
N ILE A 108 -32.87 -3.15 26.13
CA ILE A 108 -34.15 -2.49 25.91
C ILE A 108 -34.82 -2.16 27.25
N ILE A 109 -34.87 -3.10 28.20
CA ILE A 109 -35.47 -2.86 29.52
C ILE A 109 -34.79 -1.68 30.21
N LYS A 110 -33.45 -1.65 30.26
CA LYS A 110 -32.71 -0.54 30.88
C LYS A 110 -33.00 0.80 30.20
N ILE A 111 -33.11 0.84 28.88
CA ILE A 111 -33.42 2.07 28.15
C ILE A 111 -34.85 2.52 28.46
N VAL A 112 -35.82 1.60 28.44
CA VAL A 112 -37.22 1.86 28.76
C VAL A 112 -37.37 2.37 30.19
N GLU A 113 -36.71 1.75 31.18
CA GLU A 113 -36.71 2.20 32.57
C GLU A 113 -36.13 3.61 32.72
N ALA A 114 -35.04 3.92 32.02
CA ALA A 114 -34.44 5.25 32.07
C ALA A 114 -35.31 6.36 31.45
N TRP A 115 -36.24 6.01 30.55
CA TRP A 115 -37.08 6.97 29.81
C TRP A 115 -38.52 7.06 30.35
N THR A 116 -39.04 5.99 30.94
CA THR A 116 -40.41 5.94 31.49
C THR A 116 -40.62 6.86 32.70
N ASP A 117 -39.55 7.29 33.36
CA ASP A 117 -39.60 8.32 34.41
C ASP A 117 -39.78 9.76 33.86
N LYS A 118 -39.65 9.97 32.54
CA LYS A 118 -39.52 11.32 31.96
C LYS A 118 -40.72 11.87 31.18
N LYS A 119 -41.80 11.13 30.93
CA LYS A 119 -43.13 11.59 30.42
C LYS A 119 -44.05 10.40 30.12
N ASP A 120 -45.34 10.64 29.87
CA ASP A 120 -46.30 9.67 29.31
C ASP A 120 -46.03 9.30 27.84
N ALA A 121 -44.76 9.16 27.48
CA ALA A 121 -44.35 8.84 26.13
C ALA A 121 -44.39 7.32 25.88
N VAL A 122 -44.84 6.94 24.69
CA VAL A 122 -44.80 5.56 24.19
C VAL A 122 -43.54 5.38 23.37
N LEU A 123 -42.75 4.37 23.68
CA LEU A 123 -41.53 4.00 22.99
C LEU A 123 -41.83 3.02 21.88
N GLU A 124 -41.19 3.23 20.74
CA GLU A 124 -41.20 2.31 19.61
C GLU A 124 -39.83 1.63 19.51
N VAL A 125 -39.83 0.30 19.45
CA VAL A 125 -38.63 -0.53 19.26
C VAL A 125 -38.73 -1.25 17.92
N LEU A 126 -37.82 -0.92 17.02
CA LEU A 126 -37.72 -1.53 15.70
C LEU A 126 -36.70 -2.67 15.74
N VAL A 127 -37.10 -3.86 15.33
CA VAL A 127 -36.27 -5.08 15.38
C VAL A 127 -36.37 -5.89 14.10
N SER A 128 -35.49 -6.88 13.95
CA SER A 128 -35.57 -7.88 12.89
C SER A 128 -36.84 -8.73 13.01
N LYS A 129 -37.28 -9.34 11.91
CA LYS A 129 -38.42 -10.26 11.92
C LYS A 129 -38.17 -11.49 12.82
N GLN A 130 -36.92 -11.93 12.92
CA GLN A 130 -36.54 -13.13 13.68
C GLN A 130 -36.59 -12.87 15.19
N ASP A 131 -36.16 -11.67 15.62
CA ASP A 131 -36.06 -11.33 17.03
C ASP A 131 -37.38 -10.84 17.63
N LYS A 132 -38.29 -10.34 16.80
CA LYS A 132 -39.58 -9.78 17.25
C LYS A 132 -40.33 -10.71 18.22
N ILE A 133 -40.53 -11.97 17.84
CA ILE A 133 -41.33 -12.92 18.64
C ILE A 133 -40.64 -13.21 19.99
N LYS A 134 -39.31 -13.41 19.97
CA LYS A 134 -38.53 -13.70 21.17
C LYS A 134 -38.52 -12.49 22.11
N LEU A 135 -38.27 -11.30 21.58
CA LEU A 135 -38.24 -10.06 22.35
C LEU A 135 -39.61 -9.67 22.88
N GLU A 136 -40.69 -9.88 22.12
CA GLU A 136 -42.06 -9.66 22.61
C GLU A 136 -42.35 -10.52 23.85
N SER A 137 -42.06 -11.83 23.79
CA SER A 137 -42.25 -12.73 24.93
C SER A 137 -41.39 -12.35 26.14
N LEU A 138 -40.14 -12.00 25.90
CA LEU A 138 -39.15 -11.68 26.94
C LEU A 138 -39.41 -10.32 27.61
N LEU A 139 -39.85 -9.32 26.85
CA LEU A 139 -40.20 -8.01 27.39
C LEU A 139 -41.54 -8.06 28.14
N GLN A 140 -42.48 -8.90 27.69
CA GLN A 140 -43.74 -9.12 28.40
C GLN A 140 -43.57 -9.82 29.76
N SER A 141 -42.56 -10.66 29.96
CA SER A 141 -42.32 -11.31 31.25
C SER A 141 -41.64 -10.39 32.26
N GLU A 142 -40.71 -9.54 31.83
CA GLU A 142 -39.84 -8.79 32.75
C GLU A 142 -40.19 -7.30 32.94
N LEU A 143 -40.86 -6.64 31.98
CA LEU A 143 -41.27 -5.24 32.18
C LEU A 143 -42.36 -5.14 33.26
N LYS A 144 -42.33 -4.07 34.06
CA LYS A 144 -43.44 -3.73 34.98
C LYS A 144 -44.70 -3.41 34.17
N ALA A 145 -45.88 -3.69 34.72
CA ALA A 145 -47.17 -3.49 34.01
C ALA A 145 -47.32 -2.10 33.37
N LYS A 146 -46.91 -1.03 34.08
CA LYS A 146 -46.93 0.35 33.55
C LYS A 146 -45.97 0.61 32.38
N ALA A 147 -44.87 -0.14 32.29
CA ALA A 147 -43.91 -0.03 31.19
C ALA A 147 -44.34 -0.87 29.98
N LYS A 148 -45.07 -1.98 30.19
CA LYS A 148 -45.63 -2.81 29.10
C LYS A 148 -46.56 -2.02 28.18
N GLU A 149 -47.39 -1.15 28.75
CA GLU A 149 -48.33 -0.31 28.00
C GLU A 149 -47.63 0.84 27.23
N LYS A 150 -46.35 1.11 27.55
CA LYS A 150 -45.56 2.21 26.98
C LYS A 150 -44.51 1.75 25.98
N VAL A 151 -44.48 0.49 25.57
CA VAL A 151 -43.51 -0.04 24.60
C VAL A 151 -44.23 -0.78 23.47
N GLU A 152 -43.98 -0.37 22.23
CA GLU A 152 -44.47 -1.01 21.02
C GLU A 152 -43.29 -1.58 20.20
N ILE A 153 -43.38 -2.85 19.81
CA ILE A 153 -42.33 -3.52 19.02
C ILE A 153 -42.80 -3.67 17.58
N LYS A 154 -42.03 -3.13 16.63
CA LYS A 154 -42.30 -3.24 15.19
C LYS A 154 -41.15 -3.90 14.46
N ILE A 155 -41.48 -4.50 13.33
CA ILE A 155 -40.49 -5.10 12.44
C ILE A 155 -39.95 -4.01 11.53
N ASN A 156 -38.63 -3.94 11.39
CA ASN A 156 -37.98 -3.17 10.34
C ASN A 156 -37.12 -4.10 9.47
N PRO A 157 -37.45 -4.29 8.18
CA PRO A 157 -36.70 -5.16 7.27
C PRO A 157 -35.24 -4.74 7.04
N ALA A 158 -34.88 -3.49 7.31
CA ALA A 158 -33.51 -3.01 7.20
C ALA A 158 -32.62 -3.45 8.38
N ILE A 159 -33.21 -4.01 9.45
CA ILE A 159 -32.49 -4.48 10.63
C ILE A 159 -32.33 -6.00 10.53
N ASP A 160 -31.08 -6.45 10.41
CA ASP A 160 -30.73 -7.87 10.51
C ASP A 160 -30.51 -8.29 11.97
N LYS A 161 -29.64 -7.58 12.69
CA LYS A 161 -29.35 -7.79 14.12
C LYS A 161 -29.34 -6.48 14.93
N GLY A 162 -29.78 -6.58 16.18
CA GLY A 162 -29.91 -5.45 17.10
C GLY A 162 -31.28 -4.79 17.01
N PHE A 163 -31.37 -3.51 17.39
CA PHE A 163 -32.63 -2.76 17.37
C PHE A 163 -32.42 -1.26 17.22
N ARG A 164 -33.50 -0.55 16.88
CA ARG A 164 -33.59 0.91 17.02
C ARG A 164 -34.69 1.25 18.02
N ILE A 165 -34.53 2.30 18.81
CA ILE A 165 -35.52 2.73 19.78
C ILE A 165 -35.76 4.23 19.70
N GLY A 166 -37.02 4.65 19.70
CA GLY A 166 -37.42 6.04 19.57
C GLY A 166 -38.77 6.32 20.22
N LEU A 167 -39.20 7.57 20.18
CA LEU A 167 -40.55 7.94 20.56
C LEU A 167 -41.51 7.59 19.42
N LYS A 168 -42.66 6.98 19.74
CA LYS A 168 -43.66 6.61 18.75
C LYS A 168 -44.13 7.83 17.97
N GLY A 169 -43.98 7.78 16.64
CA GLY A 169 -44.40 8.85 15.73
C GLY A 169 -43.37 9.96 15.54
N GLU A 170 -42.20 9.87 16.17
CA GLU A 170 -41.05 10.71 15.85
C GLU A 170 -40.09 9.97 14.93
N ASP A 171 -39.47 10.69 13.99
CA ASP A 171 -38.47 10.09 13.10
C ASP A 171 -37.12 9.84 13.81
N LEU A 172 -36.93 10.41 15.01
CA LEU A 172 -35.69 10.27 15.77
C LEU A 172 -35.60 8.92 16.47
N HIS A 173 -34.61 8.12 16.08
CA HIS A 173 -34.32 6.82 16.67
C HIS A 173 -32.87 6.75 17.11
N TYR A 174 -32.64 6.15 18.27
CA TYR A 174 -31.33 5.70 18.70
C TYR A 174 -31.05 4.32 18.09
N ASP A 175 -29.91 4.20 17.43
CA ASP A 175 -29.54 3.01 16.67
C ASP A 175 -28.56 2.12 17.46
N PHE A 176 -29.01 0.91 17.78
CA PHE A 176 -28.24 -0.15 18.45
C PHE A 176 -28.12 -1.40 17.55
N THR A 177 -28.13 -1.20 16.23
CA THR A 177 -27.87 -2.27 15.26
C THR A 177 -26.42 -2.73 15.30
N GLU A 178 -26.18 -3.95 14.81
CA GLU A 178 -24.82 -4.51 14.66
C GLU A 178 -23.88 -3.56 13.92
N GLU A 179 -24.36 -2.94 12.83
CA GLU A 179 -23.59 -2.00 12.01
C GLU A 179 -23.17 -0.78 12.82
N THR A 180 -24.12 -0.10 13.46
CA THR A 180 -23.85 1.12 14.25
C THR A 180 -22.92 0.84 15.43
N LEU A 181 -23.14 -0.26 16.14
CA LEU A 181 -22.28 -0.64 17.27
C LEU A 181 -20.88 -1.00 16.80
N SER A 182 -20.76 -1.78 15.72
CA SER A 182 -19.45 -2.12 15.15
C SER A 182 -18.69 -0.87 14.75
N ASP A 183 -19.33 0.06 14.04
CA ASP A 183 -18.69 1.29 13.60
C ASP A 183 -18.33 2.22 14.77
N THR A 184 -19.17 2.28 15.81
CA THR A 184 -18.85 3.02 17.04
C THR A 184 -17.61 2.44 17.72
N PHE A 185 -17.52 1.12 17.86
CA PHE A 185 -16.33 0.47 18.42
C PHE A 185 -15.10 0.68 17.55
N LYS A 186 -15.22 0.65 16.22
CA LYS A 186 -14.11 0.97 15.31
C LYS A 186 -13.61 2.38 15.54
N GLN A 187 -14.50 3.38 15.57
CA GLN A 187 -14.11 4.78 15.81
C GLN A 187 -13.41 4.96 17.16
N PHE A 188 -13.82 4.21 18.18
CA PHE A 188 -13.21 4.25 19.50
C PHE A 188 -11.84 3.55 19.55
N LEU A 189 -11.68 2.41 18.87
CA LEU A 189 -10.48 1.57 18.95
C LEU A 189 -9.40 1.96 17.93
N ASN A 190 -9.78 2.48 16.76
CA ASN A 190 -8.86 2.84 15.68
C ASN A 190 -7.73 3.79 16.12
N PRO A 191 -7.96 4.84 16.92
CA PRO A 191 -6.89 5.70 17.40
C PRO A 191 -5.84 4.96 18.25
N ALA A 192 -6.28 4.05 19.14
CA ALA A 192 -5.39 3.26 19.97
C ALA A 192 -4.57 2.27 19.12
N ILE A 193 -5.21 1.64 18.13
CA ILE A 193 -4.56 0.70 17.22
C ILE A 193 -3.53 1.43 16.35
N ALA A 194 -3.88 2.59 15.79
CA ALA A 194 -2.95 3.42 15.03
C ALA A 194 -1.73 3.78 15.86
N ALA A 195 -1.92 4.19 17.13
CA ALA A 195 -0.82 4.47 18.04
C ALA A 195 0.09 3.24 18.28
N MET A 196 -0.47 2.03 18.38
CA MET A 196 0.31 0.80 18.52
C MET A 196 1.08 0.44 17.24
N LEU A 197 0.50 0.71 16.06
CA LEU A 197 1.13 0.44 14.76
C LEU A 197 2.15 1.50 14.34
N ASP A 198 2.06 2.71 14.89
CA ASP A 198 2.98 3.81 14.66
C ASP A 198 4.09 3.92 15.71
N ALA A 199 3.98 3.16 16.82
CA ALA A 199 5.00 3.10 17.86
C ALA A 199 6.31 2.52 17.30
N LYS A 200 7.35 3.37 17.28
CA LYS A 200 8.74 2.99 17.03
C LYS A 200 9.36 2.30 18.22
#